data_AF-A0A094YIR8-F1
#
_entry.id   AF-A0A094YIR8-F1
#
_cell.length_a   1.000
_cell.length_b   1.000
_cell.length_c   1.000
_cell.angle_alpha   90.00
_cell.angle_beta   90.00
_cell.angle_gamma   90.00
#
_symmetry.space_group_name_H-M   'P 1'
#
loop_
_entity.id
_entity.type
_entity.pdbx_description
1 polymer ?
#
loop_
_entity_poly.entity_id
_entity_poly.type
_entity_poly.pdbx_seq_one_letter_code
_entity_poly.pdbx_strand_id
1 'polypeptide(L)'
;MKDPGYNDHPFRRRRQGMKVFPFILVLLVNSLFFMILSSGTATPDPLSTLAVSSGSEDSSSQIVGKEEPSGGYVLTLPNALSIALRSQPQLGAAKAGVTSAKAGIGIAQSQYYPTLAGSSAYTRETGNFGPQPGFPFTIPESPVSYDFYQASLTLTQTLFAFGRRSSQVAQNRALYKASHQGAAKTVTDVIFGVEKAYFSVLKDQELLDVDRLTLADYRLQLRVAQARYNDGVANAYDVLNARVNLSNMVLTQVQDKNQFHVDELALNRAMGVIGHSPYRVAPYHPELSIPYTPEQVVAIAISHRPDLKQLDQQTIAQKQAVRFNQAQFMPTVQTVGAYSLDSEFFPLVYNWSVATTVTIPIFNGFLNVQQVRQSRAQLKQVRFQREDLRQGVIQSVLSDLFTLKTAEQKIRDAQTLVEQAMQNLDLTETQFRVGTGTTVAVTQTERDLAKARSDLVQAQADFAISLAQLKRDMGINYDFDHNSLPTGGLP
;
A
#
# COMPACT_ATOMS: atom_id res chain seq x y z
N MET A 1 -98.59 6.73 -17.93
CA MET A 1 -98.04 5.53 -18.60
C MET A 1 -97.41 5.98 -19.92
N LYS A 2 -96.19 5.50 -20.21
CA LYS A 2 -95.30 5.68 -21.39
C LYS A 2 -96.08 5.77 -22.71
N ASP A 3 -95.76 6.57 -23.74
CA ASP A 3 -94.54 7.07 -24.42
C ASP A 3 -94.85 8.52 -24.98
N PRO A 4 -94.02 9.32 -25.71
CA PRO A 4 -93.06 8.96 -26.78
C PRO A 4 -91.81 9.88 -27.03
N GLY A 5 -90.94 9.47 -27.96
CA GLY A 5 -90.26 10.29 -29.02
C GLY A 5 -89.12 11.25 -28.64
N TYR A 6 -87.84 10.99 -28.99
CA TYR A 6 -87.10 11.13 -30.27
C TYR A 6 -86.36 12.49 -30.45
N ASN A 7 -85.19 12.42 -31.13
CA ASN A 7 -84.19 13.42 -31.57
C ASN A 7 -82.88 13.45 -30.73
N ASP A 8 -81.66 13.40 -31.29
CA ASP A 8 -81.19 13.23 -32.67
C ASP A 8 -79.65 12.98 -32.69
N HIS A 9 -79.23 12.11 -33.61
CA HIS A 9 -78.03 12.22 -34.48
C HIS A 9 -76.58 11.86 -34.03
N PRO A 10 -75.71 11.49 -35.01
CA PRO A 10 -74.92 10.25 -34.99
C PRO A 10 -73.41 10.47 -34.84
N PHE A 11 -72.59 9.48 -34.45
CA PHE A 11 -71.22 9.32 -34.97
C PHE A 11 -70.58 7.95 -34.66
N ARG A 12 -70.22 7.28 -35.77
CA ARG A 12 -69.07 6.39 -36.05
C ARG A 12 -68.33 5.66 -34.91
N ARG A 13 -68.17 4.35 -35.14
CA ARG A 13 -67.16 3.41 -34.63
C ARG A 13 -65.78 4.05 -34.32
N ARG A 14 -65.31 3.86 -33.09
CA ARG A 14 -63.88 3.64 -32.76
C ARG A 14 -63.77 2.61 -31.64
N ARG A 15 -63.24 1.42 -31.96
CA ARG A 15 -62.73 0.46 -30.97
C ARG A 15 -61.51 1.08 -30.30
N GLN A 16 -61.54 1.25 -28.98
CA GLN A 16 -60.34 1.44 -28.17
C GLN A 16 -59.71 0.06 -27.91
N GLY A 17 -58.55 -0.18 -28.50
CA GLY A 17 -57.63 -1.24 -28.10
C GLY A 17 -56.54 -0.64 -27.24
N MET A 18 -56.38 -1.18 -26.03
CA MET A 18 -55.32 -0.85 -25.09
C MET A 18 -54.08 -1.71 -25.41
N LYS A 19 -52.91 -1.10 -25.19
CA LYS A 19 -51.49 -1.56 -25.22
C LYS A 19 -51.28 -3.05 -24.92
N VAL A 20 -50.23 -3.76 -25.38
CA VAL A 20 -48.87 -3.81 -24.78
C VAL A 20 -47.82 -4.40 -25.76
N PHE A 21 -46.62 -3.82 -25.77
CA PHE A 21 -45.34 -4.32 -26.32
C PHE A 21 -45.00 -5.73 -25.82
N PRO A 22 -44.80 -6.74 -26.70
CA PRO A 22 -43.45 -7.30 -26.87
C PRO A 22 -43.22 -7.90 -28.28
N PHE A 23 -42.31 -7.36 -29.09
CA PHE A 23 -41.94 -8.00 -30.37
C PHE A 23 -40.45 -7.90 -30.74
N ILE A 24 -39.59 -7.37 -29.86
CA ILE A 24 -38.19 -7.08 -30.22
C ILE A 24 -37.17 -8.05 -29.58
N LEU A 25 -37.54 -8.85 -28.57
CA LEU A 25 -36.57 -9.74 -27.90
C LEU A 25 -36.40 -11.12 -28.56
N VAL A 26 -37.34 -11.55 -29.41
CA VAL A 26 -37.33 -12.89 -30.03
C VAL A 26 -36.38 -12.96 -31.25
N LEU A 27 -35.93 -11.83 -31.80
CA LEU A 27 -35.09 -11.79 -33.01
C LEU A 27 -33.58 -11.87 -32.74
N LEU A 28 -33.10 -11.57 -31.52
CA LEU A 28 -31.67 -11.58 -31.22
C LEU A 28 -31.10 -12.98 -30.91
N VAL A 29 -31.93 -13.94 -30.50
CA VAL A 29 -31.46 -15.30 -30.16
C VAL A 29 -31.32 -16.20 -31.40
N ASN A 30 -32.06 -15.92 -32.49
CA ASN A 30 -31.97 -16.70 -33.74
C ASN A 30 -30.81 -16.29 -34.66
N SER A 31 -30.16 -15.14 -34.43
CA SER A 31 -29.10 -14.63 -35.31
C SER A 31 -27.70 -15.13 -34.94
N LEU A 32 -27.49 -15.62 -33.71
CA LEU A 32 -26.17 -16.09 -33.26
C LEU A 32 -25.89 -17.57 -33.57
N PHE A 33 -26.90 -18.34 -34.00
CA PHE A 33 -26.76 -19.79 -34.20
C PHE A 33 -26.36 -20.18 -35.63
N PHE A 34 -26.40 -19.26 -36.60
CA PHE A 34 -26.12 -19.54 -38.01
C PHE A 34 -24.72 -19.13 -38.51
N MET A 35 -23.85 -18.58 -37.64
CA MET A 35 -22.53 -18.06 -38.04
C MET A 35 -21.34 -18.95 -37.63
N ILE A 36 -21.56 -20.10 -36.98
CA ILE A 36 -20.47 -20.95 -36.43
C ILE A 36 -20.28 -22.28 -37.20
N LEU A 37 -21.04 -22.55 -38.26
CA LEU A 37 -20.80 -23.71 -39.14
C LEU A 37 -20.57 -23.30 -40.59
N SER A 38 -19.40 -22.74 -40.89
CA SER A 38 -18.79 -22.91 -42.22
C SER A 38 -17.27 -22.76 -42.12
N SER A 39 -16.54 -23.65 -42.79
CA SER A 39 -15.09 -23.87 -42.83
C SER A 39 -14.47 -24.48 -41.56
N GLY A 40 -13.83 -25.65 -41.55
CA GLY A 40 -13.31 -26.48 -42.63
C GLY A 40 -11.82 -26.75 -42.40
N THR A 41 -11.51 -27.91 -41.80
CA THR A 41 -10.31 -28.77 -41.95
C THR A 41 -8.91 -28.15 -42.15
N ALA A 42 -7.94 -28.50 -41.28
CA ALA A 42 -6.66 -29.18 -41.63
C ALA A 42 -5.69 -29.31 -40.41
N THR A 43 -4.79 -30.28 -40.53
CA THR A 43 -3.86 -30.95 -39.59
C THR A 43 -2.70 -30.11 -38.99
N PRO A 44 -1.92 -30.63 -38.00
CA PRO A 44 -0.88 -29.87 -37.27
C PRO A 44 0.60 -30.13 -37.70
N ASP A 45 1.47 -29.22 -37.21
CA ASP A 45 2.95 -29.23 -37.04
C ASP A 45 3.89 -28.80 -38.22
N PRO A 46 5.16 -28.37 -37.99
CA PRO A 46 5.69 -27.37 -37.03
C PRO A 46 6.81 -26.44 -37.64
N LEU A 47 7.29 -25.47 -36.83
CA LEU A 47 8.58 -24.72 -36.91
C LEU A 47 8.91 -23.70 -38.04
N SER A 48 9.35 -22.52 -37.57
CA SER A 48 10.33 -21.56 -38.15
C SER A 48 9.91 -20.62 -39.30
N THR A 49 9.96 -19.30 -39.05
CA THR A 49 10.96 -18.33 -39.55
C THR A 49 10.48 -16.86 -39.49
N LEU A 50 11.47 -15.97 -39.42
CA LEU A 50 11.45 -14.53 -39.19
C LEU A 50 10.93 -13.68 -40.37
N ALA A 51 10.33 -12.51 -40.08
CA ALA A 51 10.52 -11.19 -40.74
C ALA A 51 9.43 -10.23 -40.23
N VAL A 52 9.73 -9.20 -39.44
CA VAL A 52 10.09 -7.80 -39.81
C VAL A 52 9.09 -7.12 -40.77
N SER A 53 8.36 -6.13 -40.24
CA SER A 53 7.71 -4.99 -40.95
C SER A 53 6.86 -4.22 -39.92
N SER A 54 7.38 -3.22 -39.20
CA SER A 54 7.35 -1.77 -39.51
C SER A 54 5.95 -1.11 -39.54
N GLY A 55 5.76 -0.10 -38.68
CA GLY A 55 4.66 0.87 -38.68
C GLY A 55 4.04 1.05 -37.28
N SER A 56 4.64 1.83 -36.35
CA SER A 56 4.61 3.30 -36.20
C SER A 56 3.25 3.88 -35.78
N GLU A 57 3.14 4.25 -34.49
CA GLU A 57 2.39 5.39 -33.91
C GLU A 57 2.57 5.27 -32.37
N ASP A 58 3.62 5.83 -31.78
CA ASP A 58 3.89 7.24 -31.46
C ASP A 58 3.15 7.73 -30.20
N SER A 59 3.84 7.60 -29.07
CA SER A 59 3.61 8.34 -27.80
C SER A 59 4.88 8.21 -26.95
N SER A 60 6.01 8.64 -27.52
CA SER A 60 7.25 8.88 -26.78
C SER A 60 7.29 10.36 -26.46
N SER A 61 6.95 10.75 -25.22
CA SER A 61 7.20 12.11 -24.76
C SER A 61 8.72 12.34 -24.70
N GLN A 62 9.22 13.01 -25.74
CA GLN A 62 10.58 13.54 -25.84
C GLN A 62 10.89 14.41 -24.62
N ILE A 63 11.85 13.99 -23.80
CA ILE A 63 12.59 14.92 -22.96
C ILE A 63 13.60 15.60 -23.89
N VAL A 64 13.22 16.77 -24.38
CA VAL A 64 14.11 17.68 -25.09
C VAL A 64 15.25 18.03 -24.15
N GLY A 65 16.47 17.70 -24.58
CA GLY A 65 17.71 18.08 -23.92
C GLY A 65 17.77 19.60 -23.76
N LYS A 66 17.65 20.04 -22.51
CA LYS A 66 18.20 21.31 -22.06
C LYS A 66 19.60 21.00 -21.56
N GLU A 67 20.59 21.70 -22.11
CA GLU A 67 21.98 21.68 -21.67
C GLU A 67 22.05 21.63 -20.13
N GLU A 68 22.60 20.54 -19.60
CA GLU A 68 22.78 20.37 -18.16
C GLU A 68 23.84 21.39 -17.71
N PRO A 69 23.51 22.33 -16.80
CA PRO A 69 24.55 23.07 -16.12
C PRO A 69 25.38 22.05 -15.34
N SER A 70 26.69 22.08 -15.54
CA SER A 70 27.69 21.20 -14.91
C SER A 70 27.87 21.45 -13.40
N GLY A 71 26.79 21.76 -12.68
CA GLY A 71 26.71 21.86 -11.24
C GLY A 71 25.65 20.88 -10.75
N GLY A 72 26.08 19.84 -10.03
CA GLY A 72 25.19 18.81 -9.50
C GLY A 72 24.00 19.39 -8.75
N TYR A 73 22.82 18.81 -8.96
CA TYR A 73 21.58 19.22 -8.30
C TYR A 73 21.74 19.13 -6.76
N VAL A 74 21.29 20.14 -6.02
CA VAL A 74 21.29 20.12 -4.55
C VAL A 74 19.93 19.62 -4.05
N LEU A 75 19.91 18.44 -3.44
CA LEU A 75 18.70 17.82 -2.92
C LEU A 75 18.45 18.27 -1.48
N THR A 76 17.37 19.01 -1.26
CA THR A 76 16.90 19.38 0.09
C THR A 76 15.92 18.33 0.64
N LEU A 77 15.80 18.24 1.96
CA LEU A 77 14.88 17.30 2.61
C LEU A 77 13.41 17.48 2.15
N PRO A 78 12.84 18.70 2.06
CA PRO A 78 11.49 18.88 1.53
C PRO A 78 11.34 18.39 0.09
N ASN A 79 12.37 18.59 -0.76
CA ASN A 79 12.35 18.09 -2.13
C ASN A 79 12.36 16.57 -2.16
N ALA A 80 13.22 15.91 -1.37
CA ALA A 80 13.28 14.46 -1.26
C ALA A 80 11.93 13.86 -0.80
N LEU A 81 11.30 14.46 0.20
CA LEU A 81 9.96 14.08 0.67
C LEU A 81 8.89 14.28 -0.41
N SER A 82 8.93 15.40 -1.13
CA SER A 82 7.97 15.68 -2.20
C SER A 82 8.07 14.69 -3.36
N ILE A 83 9.28 14.25 -3.69
CA ILE A 83 9.53 13.19 -4.68
C ILE A 83 8.92 11.90 -4.15
N ALA A 84 9.30 11.47 -2.93
CA ALA A 84 8.79 10.25 -2.32
C ALA A 84 7.26 10.16 -2.30
N LEU A 85 6.58 11.25 -1.91
CA LEU A 85 5.12 11.30 -1.85
C LEU A 85 4.44 11.17 -3.22
N ARG A 86 5.17 11.46 -4.31
CA ARG A 86 4.67 11.33 -5.69
C ARG A 86 5.07 10.01 -6.35
N SER A 87 6.28 9.51 -6.09
CA SER A 87 6.85 8.37 -6.83
C SER A 87 6.92 7.06 -6.04
N GLN A 88 6.81 7.05 -4.71
CA GLN A 88 7.01 5.83 -3.91
C GLN A 88 5.92 4.76 -4.19
N PRO A 89 6.28 3.58 -4.75
CA PRO A 89 5.29 2.54 -5.06
C PRO A 89 4.49 2.02 -3.87
N GLN A 90 5.05 2.06 -2.64
CA GLN A 90 4.31 1.67 -1.44
C GLN A 90 3.06 2.52 -1.20
N LEU A 91 3.09 3.81 -1.57
CA LEU A 91 1.93 4.70 -1.47
C LEU A 91 0.88 4.35 -2.52
N GLY A 92 1.30 4.05 -3.74
CA GLY A 92 0.41 3.55 -4.80
C GLY A 92 -0.28 2.25 -4.40
N ALA A 93 0.45 1.30 -3.83
CA ALA A 93 -0.09 0.05 -3.31
C ALA A 93 -1.09 0.28 -2.15
N ALA A 94 -0.77 1.18 -1.22
CA ALA A 94 -1.68 1.54 -0.12
C ALA A 94 -3.00 2.16 -0.64
N LYS A 95 -2.92 3.07 -1.61
CA LYS A 95 -4.10 3.67 -2.26
C LYS A 95 -4.95 2.65 -3.01
N ALA A 96 -4.32 1.73 -3.75
CA ALA A 96 -5.01 0.63 -4.40
C ALA A 96 -5.72 -0.27 -3.37
N GLY A 97 -5.10 -0.52 -2.22
CA GLY A 97 -5.69 -1.23 -1.09
C GLY A 97 -6.96 -0.53 -0.55
N VAL A 98 -6.91 0.79 -0.35
CA VAL A 98 -8.07 1.59 0.06
C VAL A 98 -9.19 1.52 -0.97
N THR A 99 -8.86 1.59 -2.25
CA THR A 99 -9.82 1.49 -3.36
C THR A 99 -10.50 0.11 -3.38
N SER A 100 -9.72 -0.96 -3.21
CA SER A 100 -10.23 -2.33 -3.08
C SER A 100 -11.18 -2.47 -1.88
N ALA A 101 -10.79 -1.95 -0.71
CA ALA A 101 -11.63 -1.97 0.48
C ALA A 101 -12.94 -1.17 0.30
N LYS A 102 -12.90 -0.06 -0.45
CA LYS A 102 -14.10 0.72 -0.81
C LYS A 102 -15.04 -0.07 -1.73
N ALA A 103 -14.49 -0.79 -2.71
CA ALA A 103 -15.27 -1.67 -3.59
C ALA A 103 -15.95 -2.80 -2.78
N GLY A 104 -15.33 -3.28 -1.70
CA GLY A 104 -15.93 -4.20 -0.74
C GLY A 104 -17.25 -3.72 -0.13
N ILE A 105 -17.43 -2.40 0.04
CA ILE A 105 -18.72 -1.82 0.46
C ILE A 105 -19.78 -2.02 -0.63
N GLY A 106 -19.44 -1.75 -1.89
CA GLY A 106 -20.33 -1.94 -3.03
C GLY A 106 -20.72 -3.40 -3.22
N ILE A 107 -19.76 -4.33 -3.05
CA ILE A 107 -20.00 -5.78 -3.07
C ILE A 107 -20.96 -6.18 -1.93
N ALA A 108 -20.80 -5.64 -0.73
CA ALA A 108 -21.74 -5.90 0.36
C ALA A 108 -23.14 -5.30 0.09
N GLN A 109 -23.20 -4.15 -0.58
CA GLN A 109 -24.45 -3.49 -0.97
C GLN A 109 -25.17 -4.21 -2.13
N SER A 110 -24.45 -4.99 -2.94
CA SER A 110 -25.06 -5.72 -4.07
C SER A 110 -26.19 -6.65 -3.62
N GLN A 111 -26.11 -7.19 -2.41
CA GLN A 111 -27.12 -8.06 -1.80
C GLN A 111 -28.47 -7.37 -1.50
N TYR A 112 -28.56 -6.05 -1.67
CA TYR A 112 -29.83 -5.32 -1.61
C TYR A 112 -30.56 -5.30 -2.95
N TYR A 113 -29.86 -5.54 -4.05
CA TYR A 113 -30.42 -5.52 -5.40
C TYR A 113 -30.77 -6.93 -5.88
N PRO A 114 -31.67 -7.03 -6.88
CA PRO A 114 -32.03 -8.32 -7.42
C PRO A 114 -30.93 -8.82 -8.34
N THR A 115 -30.76 -10.13 -8.40
CA THR A 115 -29.88 -10.78 -9.38
C THR A 115 -30.72 -11.32 -10.51
N LEU A 116 -30.36 -10.99 -11.75
CA LEU A 116 -30.96 -11.51 -12.97
C LEU A 116 -29.99 -12.48 -13.64
N ALA A 117 -30.41 -13.73 -13.83
CA ALA A 117 -29.61 -14.76 -14.49
C ALA A 117 -30.37 -15.33 -15.68
N GLY A 118 -29.70 -15.43 -16.83
CA GLY A 118 -30.19 -16.15 -18.00
C GLY A 118 -29.49 -17.51 -18.09
N SER A 119 -30.23 -18.56 -18.45
CA SER A 119 -29.67 -19.87 -18.77
C SER A 119 -30.31 -20.44 -20.02
N SER A 120 -29.57 -21.28 -20.72
CA SER A 120 -30.07 -22.12 -21.81
C SER A 120 -29.51 -23.52 -21.62
N ALA A 121 -30.35 -24.52 -21.75
CA ALA A 121 -30.01 -25.92 -21.59
C ALA A 121 -30.64 -26.74 -22.71
N TYR A 122 -29.91 -27.76 -23.15
CA TYR A 122 -30.42 -28.87 -23.93
C TYR A 122 -30.13 -30.13 -23.13
N THR A 123 -31.16 -30.90 -22.87
CA THR A 123 -31.08 -32.17 -22.17
C THR A 123 -31.69 -33.22 -23.07
N ARG A 124 -31.01 -34.35 -23.23
CA ARG A 124 -31.62 -35.56 -23.80
C ARG A 124 -31.80 -36.55 -22.67
N GLU A 125 -33.04 -36.90 -22.39
CA GLU A 125 -33.36 -37.76 -21.25
C GLU A 125 -34.40 -38.81 -21.60
N THR A 126 -34.57 -39.77 -20.70
CA THR A 126 -35.58 -40.82 -20.79
C THR A 126 -36.66 -40.58 -19.75
N GLY A 127 -37.93 -40.59 -20.17
CA GLY A 127 -39.08 -40.46 -19.30
C GLY A 127 -39.76 -41.80 -19.05
N ASN A 128 -40.04 -42.11 -17.79
CA ASN A 128 -40.94 -43.20 -17.43
C ASN A 128 -42.29 -42.61 -17.04
N PHE A 129 -43.32 -42.87 -17.85
CA PHE A 129 -44.67 -42.41 -17.59
C PHE A 129 -45.44 -43.53 -16.87
N GLY A 130 -45.99 -43.24 -15.69
CA GLY A 130 -46.82 -44.17 -14.90
C GLY A 130 -48.30 -43.75 -14.90
N PRO A 131 -49.25 -44.69 -14.67
CA PRO A 131 -50.67 -44.36 -14.64
C PRO A 131 -50.98 -43.34 -13.54
N GLN A 132 -51.55 -42.20 -13.94
CA GLN A 132 -51.88 -41.10 -13.04
C GLN A 132 -53.37 -41.16 -12.67
N PRO A 133 -53.75 -41.17 -11.37
CA PRO A 133 -55.15 -41.23 -10.97
C PRO A 133 -55.95 -40.06 -11.55
N GLY A 134 -57.01 -40.35 -12.31
CA GLY A 134 -57.89 -39.34 -12.92
C GLY A 134 -57.66 -39.05 -14.41
N PHE A 135 -56.66 -39.66 -15.06
CA PHE A 135 -56.39 -39.50 -16.49
C PHE A 135 -56.48 -40.86 -17.24
N PRO A 136 -57.52 -41.11 -18.05
CA PRO A 136 -57.80 -42.42 -18.64
C PRO A 136 -57.08 -42.64 -19.98
N PHE A 137 -55.75 -42.54 -20.02
CA PHE A 137 -54.96 -42.79 -21.23
C PHE A 137 -53.99 -43.98 -21.06
N THR A 138 -53.92 -44.82 -22.10
CA THR A 138 -52.91 -45.89 -22.25
C THR A 138 -51.55 -45.25 -22.49
N ILE A 139 -50.56 -45.65 -21.70
CA ILE A 139 -49.21 -45.05 -21.75
C ILE A 139 -48.36 -45.81 -22.79
N PRO A 140 -47.62 -45.11 -23.68
CA PRO A 140 -46.63 -45.74 -24.56
C PRO A 140 -45.54 -46.49 -23.75
N GLU A 141 -44.93 -47.51 -24.33
CA GLU A 141 -43.85 -48.27 -23.70
C GLU A 141 -42.73 -47.36 -23.17
N SER A 142 -42.31 -47.65 -21.94
CA SER A 142 -41.33 -46.91 -21.14
C SER A 142 -39.97 -47.64 -21.20
N PRO A 143 -38.82 -46.94 -21.34
CA PRO A 143 -38.65 -45.49 -21.41
C PRO A 143 -38.75 -44.90 -22.82
N VAL A 144 -39.38 -43.74 -22.94
CA VAL A 144 -39.32 -42.88 -24.15
C VAL A 144 -38.15 -41.92 -24.00
N SER A 145 -37.24 -41.88 -24.99
CA SER A 145 -36.20 -40.85 -25.06
C SER A 145 -36.72 -39.64 -25.80
N TYR A 146 -36.51 -38.46 -25.24
CA TYR A 146 -36.89 -37.20 -25.88
C TYR A 146 -35.79 -36.15 -25.67
N ASP A 147 -35.82 -35.15 -26.55
CA ASP A 147 -34.99 -33.96 -26.48
C ASP A 147 -35.74 -32.89 -25.70
N PHE A 148 -35.05 -32.14 -24.84
CA PHE A 148 -35.67 -31.09 -24.04
C PHE A 148 -34.83 -29.83 -24.13
N TYR A 149 -35.42 -28.80 -24.74
CA TYR A 149 -34.80 -27.49 -24.91
C TYR A 149 -35.41 -26.54 -23.91
N GLN A 150 -34.57 -25.84 -23.15
CA GLN A 150 -35.00 -24.86 -22.17
C GLN A 150 -34.15 -23.60 -22.26
N ALA A 151 -34.79 -22.43 -22.31
CA ALA A 151 -34.19 -21.14 -22.05
C ALA A 151 -34.91 -20.49 -20.88
N SER A 152 -34.20 -19.97 -19.89
CA SER A 152 -34.83 -19.36 -18.71
C SER A 152 -34.17 -18.06 -18.29
N LEU A 153 -34.98 -17.18 -17.72
CA LEU A 153 -34.57 -15.94 -17.07
C LEU A 153 -35.10 -15.97 -15.64
N THR A 154 -34.19 -15.92 -14.67
CA THR A 154 -34.50 -15.99 -13.24
C THR A 154 -34.09 -14.70 -12.56
N LEU A 155 -35.05 -14.03 -11.91
CA LEU A 155 -34.86 -12.87 -11.05
C LEU A 155 -34.97 -13.30 -9.58
N THR A 156 -33.90 -13.11 -8.81
CA THR A 156 -33.86 -13.48 -7.39
C THR A 156 -33.64 -12.24 -6.54
N GLN A 157 -34.51 -12.01 -5.55
CA GLN A 157 -34.41 -10.89 -4.61
C GLN A 157 -34.59 -11.36 -3.17
N THR A 158 -33.61 -11.10 -2.32
CA THR A 158 -33.80 -11.22 -0.88
C THR A 158 -34.57 -10.01 -0.37
N LEU A 159 -35.79 -10.22 0.13
CA LEU A 159 -36.61 -9.14 0.70
C LEU A 159 -36.13 -8.80 2.10
N PHE A 160 -36.01 -9.82 2.96
CA PHE A 160 -35.61 -9.65 4.36
C PHE A 160 -34.57 -10.69 4.78
N ALA A 161 -33.54 -10.22 5.49
CA ALA A 161 -32.48 -11.06 6.05
C ALA A 161 -32.11 -10.63 7.47
N PHE A 162 -33.05 -9.99 8.19
CA PHE A 162 -33.02 -9.66 9.62
C PHE A 162 -31.63 -9.29 10.17
N GLY A 163 -31.03 -8.23 9.62
CA GLY A 163 -29.75 -7.69 10.08
C GLY A 163 -28.49 -8.27 9.41
N ARG A 164 -28.57 -9.39 8.68
CA ARG A 164 -27.40 -9.97 7.97
C ARG A 164 -26.78 -8.98 7.00
N ARG A 165 -27.58 -8.44 6.06
CA ARG A 165 -27.10 -7.48 5.04
C ARG A 165 -26.58 -6.18 5.64
N SER A 166 -27.22 -5.65 6.68
CA SER A 166 -26.81 -4.39 7.29
C SER A 166 -25.52 -4.55 8.09
N SER A 167 -25.36 -5.64 8.84
CA SER A 167 -24.10 -6.00 9.50
C SER A 167 -22.97 -6.22 8.50
N GLN A 168 -23.22 -6.86 7.36
CA GLN A 168 -22.19 -7.07 6.33
C GLN A 168 -21.73 -5.74 5.69
N VAL A 169 -22.66 -4.82 5.39
CA VAL A 169 -22.30 -3.47 4.91
C VAL A 169 -21.53 -2.69 5.98
N ALA A 170 -21.99 -2.73 7.23
CA ALA A 170 -21.32 -2.05 8.35
C ALA A 170 -19.90 -2.61 8.60
N GLN A 171 -19.72 -3.92 8.48
CA GLN A 171 -18.41 -4.57 8.55
C GLN A 171 -17.48 -4.04 7.45
N ASN A 172 -17.92 -4.04 6.19
CA ASN A 172 -17.11 -3.57 5.07
C ASN A 172 -16.79 -2.07 5.16
N ARG A 173 -17.71 -1.24 5.69
CA ARG A 173 -17.42 0.18 5.98
C ARG A 173 -16.32 0.35 7.03
N ALA A 174 -16.32 -0.48 8.07
CA ALA A 174 -15.27 -0.45 9.09
C ALA A 174 -13.93 -0.96 8.53
N LEU A 175 -13.94 -1.99 7.67
CA LEU A 175 -12.73 -2.46 6.97
C LEU A 175 -12.16 -1.41 6.01
N TYR A 176 -13.01 -0.67 5.29
CA TYR A 176 -12.59 0.48 4.49
C TYR A 176 -11.90 1.56 5.35
N LYS A 177 -12.50 1.93 6.48
CA LYS A 177 -11.88 2.87 7.43
C LYS A 177 -10.56 2.34 7.98
N ALA A 178 -10.47 1.04 8.29
CA ALA A 178 -9.23 0.41 8.73
C ALA A 178 -8.16 0.49 7.64
N SER A 179 -8.50 0.22 6.39
CA SER A 179 -7.58 0.33 5.26
C SER A 179 -7.10 1.77 5.04
N HIS A 180 -7.96 2.77 5.26
CA HIS A 180 -7.56 4.18 5.21
C HIS A 180 -6.52 4.53 6.30
N GLN A 181 -6.70 4.03 7.52
CA GLN A 181 -5.71 4.21 8.59
C GLN A 181 -4.41 3.46 8.30
N GLY A 182 -4.49 2.27 7.68
CA GLY A 182 -3.32 1.55 7.18
C GLY A 182 -2.54 2.36 6.13
N ALA A 183 -3.23 3.03 5.21
CA ALA A 183 -2.59 3.90 4.23
C ALA A 183 -1.92 5.12 4.88
N ALA A 184 -2.56 5.75 5.87
CA ALA A 184 -1.96 6.83 6.65
C ALA A 184 -0.69 6.35 7.38
N LYS A 185 -0.69 5.12 7.92
CA LYS A 185 0.51 4.50 8.49
C LYS A 185 1.63 4.37 7.43
N THR A 186 1.31 3.87 6.24
CA THR A 186 2.28 3.73 5.15
C THR A 186 2.91 5.08 4.78
N VAL A 187 2.11 6.15 4.73
CA VAL A 187 2.65 7.50 4.50
C VAL A 187 3.67 7.89 5.57
N THR A 188 3.33 7.71 6.86
CA THR A 188 4.28 8.01 7.96
C THR A 188 5.55 7.18 7.90
N ASP A 189 5.45 5.90 7.50
CA ASP A 189 6.61 5.02 7.36
C ASP A 189 7.50 5.43 6.17
N VAL A 190 6.91 5.87 5.06
CA VAL A 190 7.65 6.37 3.88
C VAL A 190 8.37 7.68 4.22
N ILE A 191 7.70 8.62 4.87
CA ILE A 191 8.31 9.89 5.30
C ILE A 191 9.53 9.62 6.19
N PHE A 192 9.36 8.79 7.22
CA PHE A 192 10.45 8.41 8.10
C PHE A 192 11.61 7.71 7.35
N GLY A 193 11.28 6.81 6.41
CA GLY A 193 12.29 6.14 5.60
C GLY A 193 13.13 7.11 4.76
N VAL A 194 12.51 8.17 4.22
CA VAL A 194 13.21 9.23 3.47
C VAL A 194 14.05 10.09 4.40
N GLU A 195 13.50 10.56 5.53
CA GLU A 195 14.25 11.34 6.52
C GLU A 195 15.49 10.58 6.99
N LYS A 196 15.34 9.31 7.36
CA LYS A 196 16.44 8.45 7.77
C LYS A 196 17.52 8.33 6.70
N ALA A 197 17.13 8.00 5.46
CA ALA A 197 18.08 7.85 4.37
C ALA A 197 18.76 9.17 3.99
N TYR A 198 18.04 10.30 4.08
CA TYR A 198 18.57 11.63 3.82
C TYR A 198 19.68 11.98 4.81
N PHE A 199 19.45 11.76 6.11
CA PHE A 199 20.44 12.02 7.15
C PHE A 199 21.62 11.06 7.10
N SER A 200 21.42 9.79 6.68
CA SER A 200 22.52 8.87 6.39
C SER A 200 23.45 9.41 5.30
N VAL A 201 22.90 9.87 4.17
CA VAL A 201 23.70 10.43 3.07
C VAL A 201 24.39 11.73 3.47
N LEU A 202 23.70 12.62 4.19
CA LEU A 202 24.30 13.85 4.68
C LEU A 202 25.49 13.57 5.60
N LYS A 203 25.32 12.63 6.54
CA LYS A 203 26.37 12.17 7.44
C LYS A 203 27.57 11.61 6.67
N ASP A 204 27.35 10.73 5.69
CA ASP A 204 28.44 10.19 4.88
C ASP A 204 29.17 11.28 4.06
N GLN A 205 28.45 12.30 3.56
CA GLN A 205 29.08 13.46 2.90
C GLN A 205 29.98 14.25 3.85
N GLU A 206 29.52 14.49 5.08
CA GLU A 206 30.31 15.19 6.09
C GLU A 206 31.50 14.36 6.57
N LEU A 207 31.37 13.04 6.68
CA LEU A 207 32.48 12.13 6.97
C LEU A 207 33.55 12.13 5.86
N LEU A 208 33.13 12.15 4.59
CA LEU A 208 34.07 12.28 3.47
C LEU A 208 34.81 13.64 3.47
N ASP A 209 34.18 14.70 3.97
CA ASP A 209 34.83 15.99 4.18
C ASP A 209 35.87 15.90 5.32
N VAL A 210 35.58 15.17 6.41
CA VAL A 210 36.56 14.86 7.47
C VAL A 210 37.74 14.05 6.91
N ASP A 211 37.47 12.99 6.15
CA ASP A 211 38.50 12.14 5.53
C ASP A 211 39.43 12.94 4.62
N ARG A 212 38.85 13.86 3.84
CA ARG A 212 39.61 14.73 2.94
C ARG A 212 40.59 15.61 3.70
N LEU A 213 40.17 16.17 4.83
CA LEU A 213 41.03 16.98 5.71
C LEU A 213 42.13 16.11 6.32
N THR A 214 41.79 14.96 6.91
CA THR A 214 42.77 14.04 7.52
C THR A 214 43.78 13.49 6.52
N LEU A 215 43.38 13.22 5.28
CA LEU A 215 44.31 12.84 4.21
C LEU A 215 45.27 13.97 3.84
N ALA A 216 44.83 15.22 3.86
CA ALA A 216 45.71 16.35 3.61
C ALA A 216 46.78 16.47 4.71
N ASP A 217 46.38 16.26 5.97
CA ASP A 217 47.26 16.29 7.14
C ASP A 217 48.30 15.16 7.08
N TYR A 218 47.90 13.90 6.84
CA TYR A 218 48.85 12.79 6.70
C TYR A 218 49.78 12.91 5.50
N ARG A 219 49.34 13.52 4.39
CA ARG A 219 50.23 13.83 3.26
C ARG A 219 51.26 14.87 3.65
N LEU A 220 50.87 15.89 4.41
CA LEU A 220 51.79 16.89 4.92
C LEU A 220 52.80 16.26 5.89
N GLN A 221 52.35 15.42 6.83
CA GLN A 221 53.23 14.71 7.74
C GLN A 221 54.26 13.84 7.02
N LEU A 222 53.86 13.08 5.99
CA LEU A 222 54.79 12.28 5.21
C LEU A 222 55.86 13.15 4.53
N ARG A 223 55.49 14.32 3.99
CA ARG A 223 56.45 15.26 3.40
C ARG A 223 57.43 15.80 4.45
N VAL A 224 56.94 16.17 5.63
CA VAL A 224 57.77 16.67 6.73
C VAL A 224 58.73 15.57 7.22
N ALA A 225 58.25 14.34 7.42
CA ALA A 225 59.07 13.21 7.83
C ALA A 225 60.18 12.91 6.80
N GLN A 226 59.84 12.94 5.51
CA GLN A 226 60.82 12.70 4.43
C GLN A 226 61.88 13.80 4.36
N ALA A 227 61.49 15.08 4.49
CA ALA A 227 62.43 16.19 4.51
C ALA A 227 63.42 16.07 5.68
N ARG A 228 62.91 15.81 6.90
CA ARG A 228 63.75 15.62 8.08
C ARG A 228 64.67 14.40 7.98
N TYR A 229 64.23 13.33 7.33
CA TYR A 229 65.08 12.16 7.07
C TYR A 229 66.22 12.50 6.11
N ASN A 230 65.93 13.25 5.04
CA ASN A 230 66.94 13.69 4.07
C ASN A 230 67.96 14.64 4.70
N ASP A 231 67.54 15.47 5.66
CA ASP A 231 68.41 16.37 6.43
C ASP A 231 69.16 15.65 7.57
N GLY A 232 68.97 14.32 7.72
CA GLY A 232 69.63 13.51 8.76
C GLY A 232 69.08 13.68 10.18
N VAL A 233 67.95 14.37 10.33
CA VAL A 233 67.33 14.73 11.63
C VAL A 233 66.27 13.71 12.07
N ALA A 234 65.69 12.94 11.14
CA ALA A 234 64.73 11.87 11.43
C ALA A 234 65.24 10.50 10.96
N ASN A 235 64.65 9.42 11.49
CA ASN A 235 65.03 8.05 11.14
C ASN A 235 64.07 7.43 10.09
N ALA A 236 64.42 6.26 9.55
CA ALA A 236 63.58 5.56 8.58
C ALA A 236 62.24 5.08 9.16
N TYR A 237 62.17 4.90 10.48
CA TYR A 237 60.96 4.50 11.19
C TYR A 237 59.89 5.59 11.17
N ASP A 238 60.27 6.87 11.32
CA ASP A 238 59.33 8.00 11.24
C ASP A 238 58.68 8.12 9.85
N VAL A 239 59.46 7.94 8.79
CA VAL A 239 58.97 7.93 7.40
C VAL A 239 58.03 6.74 7.16
N LEU A 240 58.39 5.55 7.66
CA LEU A 240 57.57 4.35 7.52
C LEU A 240 56.23 4.51 8.25
N ASN A 241 56.24 5.03 9.48
CA ASN A 241 55.01 5.29 10.24
C ASN A 241 54.08 6.28 9.52
N ALA A 242 54.60 7.40 9.03
CA ALA A 242 53.82 8.37 8.27
C ALA A 242 53.20 7.74 7.00
N ARG A 243 53.94 6.85 6.33
CA ARG A 243 53.44 6.09 5.16
C ARG A 243 52.34 5.11 5.54
N VAL A 244 52.45 4.42 6.68
CA VAL A 244 51.42 3.50 7.20
C VAL A 244 50.14 4.26 7.53
N ASN A 245 50.22 5.40 8.23
CA ASN A 245 49.04 6.21 8.56
C ASN A 245 48.32 6.72 7.30
N LEU A 246 49.09 7.24 6.32
CA LEU A 246 48.53 7.66 5.04
C LEU A 246 47.84 6.49 4.31
N SER A 247 48.48 5.31 4.29
CA SER A 247 47.93 4.12 3.62
C SER A 247 46.63 3.65 4.30
N ASN A 248 46.59 3.64 5.64
CA ASN A 248 45.39 3.29 6.40
C ASN A 248 44.25 4.28 6.12
N MET A 249 44.54 5.57 6.07
CA MET A 249 43.53 6.58 5.78
C MET A 249 42.98 6.49 4.35
N VAL A 250 43.82 6.14 3.37
CA VAL A 250 43.36 5.86 2.00
C VAL A 250 42.39 4.67 1.99
N LEU A 251 42.65 3.63 2.79
CA LEU A 251 41.73 2.49 2.92
C LEU A 251 40.40 2.92 3.56
N THR A 252 40.44 3.71 4.65
CA THR A 252 39.23 4.27 5.30
C THR A 252 38.40 5.09 4.32
N GLN A 253 39.01 6.02 3.58
CA GLN A 253 38.27 6.83 2.61
C GLN A 253 37.61 5.98 1.51
N VAL A 254 38.25 4.90 1.06
CA VAL A 254 37.65 3.99 0.07
C VAL A 254 36.42 3.29 0.65
N GLN A 255 36.45 2.90 1.93
CA GLN A 255 35.32 2.30 2.62
C GLN A 255 34.18 3.29 2.81
N ASP A 256 34.47 4.50 3.29
CA ASP A 256 33.47 5.54 3.54
C ASP A 256 32.86 6.05 2.24
N LYS A 257 33.64 6.12 1.16
CA LYS A 257 33.11 6.42 -0.18
C LYS A 257 32.18 5.33 -0.69
N ASN A 258 32.49 4.06 -0.44
CA ASN A 258 31.58 2.98 -0.79
C ASN A 258 30.29 3.04 0.05
N GLN A 259 30.39 3.33 1.35
CA GLN A 259 29.24 3.50 2.24
C GLN A 259 28.33 4.66 1.77
N PHE A 260 28.93 5.80 1.41
CA PHE A 260 28.22 6.92 0.79
C PHE A 260 27.40 6.48 -0.43
N HIS A 261 27.99 5.71 -1.35
CA HIS A 261 27.27 5.20 -2.52
C HIS A 261 26.14 4.22 -2.15
N VAL A 262 26.32 3.39 -1.12
CA VAL A 262 25.27 2.48 -0.63
C VAL A 262 24.10 3.26 -0.04
N ASP A 263 24.36 4.27 0.80
CA ASP A 263 23.31 5.08 1.42
C ASP A 263 22.64 6.03 0.40
N GLU A 264 23.36 6.47 -0.63
CA GLU A 264 22.80 7.18 -1.78
C GLU A 264 21.78 6.30 -2.51
N LEU A 265 22.11 5.04 -2.81
CA LEU A 265 21.15 4.08 -3.38
C LEU A 265 19.94 3.84 -2.46
N ALA A 266 20.16 3.82 -1.14
CA ALA A 266 19.07 3.69 -0.16
C ALA A 266 18.14 4.90 -0.17
N LEU A 267 18.66 6.13 -0.28
CA LEU A 267 17.87 7.35 -0.40
C LEU A 267 17.04 7.37 -1.69
N ASN A 268 17.62 6.96 -2.82
CA ASN A 268 16.88 6.84 -4.08
C ASN A 268 15.70 5.89 -3.98
N ARG A 269 15.94 4.71 -3.37
CA ARG A 269 14.87 3.74 -3.10
C ARG A 269 13.80 4.30 -2.16
N ALA A 270 14.19 5.05 -1.13
CA ALA A 270 13.26 5.69 -0.20
C ALA A 270 12.39 6.75 -0.91
N MET A 271 12.97 7.50 -1.84
CA MET A 271 12.25 8.44 -2.73
C MET A 271 11.42 7.73 -3.82
N GLY A 272 11.65 6.44 -4.07
CA GLY A 272 10.96 5.69 -5.13
C GLY A 272 11.48 6.02 -6.53
N VAL A 273 12.75 6.39 -6.67
CA VAL A 273 13.39 6.72 -7.96
C VAL A 273 14.39 5.62 -8.32
N ILE A 274 14.48 5.27 -9.62
CA ILE A 274 15.44 4.29 -10.15
C ILE A 274 16.52 5.03 -10.94
N GLY A 275 17.76 5.00 -10.43
CA GLY A 275 18.88 5.72 -11.03
C GLY A 275 18.71 7.24 -10.92
N HIS A 276 19.78 7.98 -10.70
CA HIS A 276 19.69 9.44 -10.66
C HIS A 276 20.96 10.10 -11.20
N SER A 277 20.77 11.36 -11.60
CA SER A 277 21.86 12.30 -11.89
C SER A 277 22.57 12.67 -10.58
N PRO A 278 23.91 12.74 -10.53
CA PRO A 278 24.68 12.98 -9.31
C PRO A 278 24.17 14.23 -8.57
N TYR A 279 23.79 14.07 -7.31
CA TYR A 279 23.33 15.16 -6.44
C TYR A 279 24.20 15.27 -5.20
N ARG A 280 24.19 16.46 -4.59
CA ARG A 280 24.68 16.65 -3.21
C ARG A 280 23.49 16.92 -2.31
N VAL A 281 23.51 16.38 -1.10
CA VAL A 281 22.44 16.64 -0.13
C VAL A 281 22.70 18.00 0.51
N ALA A 282 21.66 18.79 0.71
CA ALA A 282 21.78 20.07 1.39
C ALA A 282 22.05 19.86 2.89
N PRO A 283 23.01 20.57 3.49
CA PRO A 283 23.18 20.58 4.93
C PRO A 283 21.87 20.96 5.63
N TYR A 284 21.48 20.19 6.63
CA TYR A 284 20.29 20.45 7.43
C TYR A 284 20.47 19.89 8.83
N HIS A 285 20.48 20.77 9.83
CA HIS A 285 20.62 20.44 11.24
C HIS A 285 19.33 20.84 11.96
N PRO A 286 18.53 19.87 12.44
CA PRO A 286 17.32 20.19 13.19
C PRO A 286 17.62 20.96 14.48
N GLU A 287 16.68 21.79 14.91
CA GLU A 287 16.81 22.54 16.16
C GLU A 287 16.93 21.60 17.36
N LEU A 288 17.91 21.88 18.24
CA LEU A 288 18.16 21.14 19.48
C LEU A 288 17.14 21.53 20.56
N SER A 289 15.86 21.22 20.33
CA SER A 289 14.79 21.49 21.28
C SER A 289 13.79 20.34 21.33
N ILE A 290 13.57 19.80 22.52
CA ILE A 290 12.60 18.72 22.79
C ILE A 290 11.50 19.29 23.70
N PRO A 291 10.40 19.83 23.15
CA PRO A 291 9.38 20.50 23.96
C PRO A 291 8.37 19.54 24.59
N TYR A 292 8.68 18.24 24.70
CA TYR A 292 7.72 17.22 25.13
C TYR A 292 8.13 16.50 26.41
N THR A 293 7.18 16.38 27.35
CA THR A 293 7.31 15.51 28.51
C THR A 293 6.97 14.05 28.16
N PRO A 294 7.43 13.06 28.95
CA PRO A 294 7.04 11.65 28.77
C PRO A 294 5.53 11.42 28.67
N GLU A 295 4.75 12.14 29.49
CA GLU A 295 3.29 12.03 29.52
C GLU A 295 2.66 12.62 28.25
N GLN A 296 3.20 13.74 27.75
CA GLN A 296 2.73 14.39 26.53
C GLN A 296 2.97 13.51 25.30
N VAL A 297 4.17 12.94 25.15
CA VAL A 297 4.47 12.07 23.99
C VAL A 297 3.57 10.84 23.96
N VAL A 298 3.29 10.22 25.11
CA VAL A 298 2.39 9.07 25.22
C VAL A 298 0.95 9.47 24.88
N ALA A 299 0.45 10.58 25.41
CA ALA A 299 -0.91 11.06 25.14
C ALA A 299 -1.12 11.36 23.65
N ILE A 300 -0.13 12.00 23.01
CA ILE A 300 -0.15 12.30 21.58
C ILE A 300 -0.13 11.00 20.76
N ALA A 301 0.78 10.08 21.07
CA ALA A 301 0.90 8.81 20.35
C ALA A 301 -0.38 7.97 20.39
N ILE A 302 -0.99 7.82 21.57
CA ILE A 302 -2.23 7.04 21.72
C ILE A 302 -3.39 7.63 20.91
N SER A 303 -3.44 8.95 20.76
CA SER A 303 -4.53 9.65 20.07
C SER A 303 -4.32 9.81 18.57
N HIS A 304 -3.07 9.90 18.10
CA HIS A 304 -2.77 10.23 16.70
C HIS A 304 -2.38 9.02 15.86
N ARG A 305 -1.73 8.01 16.43
CA ARG A 305 -1.15 6.89 15.68
C ARG A 305 -2.16 6.15 14.77
N PRO A 306 -1.90 6.05 13.45
CA PRO A 306 -2.79 5.38 12.52
C PRO A 306 -2.95 3.86 12.75
N ASP A 307 -1.92 3.17 13.22
CA ASP A 307 -1.98 1.72 13.46
C ASP A 307 -2.93 1.34 14.62
N LEU A 308 -2.97 2.13 15.69
CA LEU A 308 -3.99 2.00 16.75
C LEU A 308 -5.41 2.26 16.22
N LYS A 309 -5.59 3.33 15.43
CA LYS A 309 -6.87 3.66 14.78
C LYS A 309 -7.31 2.57 13.80
N GLN A 310 -6.37 1.93 13.11
CA GLN A 310 -6.63 0.78 12.24
C GLN A 310 -7.20 -0.40 13.04
N LEU A 311 -6.57 -0.78 14.16
CA LEU A 311 -7.07 -1.85 15.03
C LEU A 311 -8.42 -1.50 15.69
N ASP A 312 -8.67 -0.23 15.98
CA ASP A 312 -9.99 0.24 16.44
C ASP A 312 -11.08 -0.04 15.39
N GLN A 313 -10.82 0.29 14.12
CA GLN A 313 -11.76 0.02 13.03
C GLN A 313 -11.91 -1.49 12.76
N GLN A 314 -10.84 -2.27 12.87
CA GLN A 314 -10.91 -3.74 12.77
C GLN A 314 -11.72 -4.34 13.92
N THR A 315 -11.62 -3.79 15.14
CA THR A 315 -12.47 -4.20 16.27
C THR A 315 -13.94 -3.93 15.99
N ILE A 316 -14.27 -2.79 15.37
CA ILE A 316 -15.64 -2.47 14.94
C ILE A 316 -16.10 -3.44 13.85
N ALA A 317 -15.27 -3.73 12.85
CA ALA A 317 -15.58 -4.71 11.81
C ALA A 317 -15.89 -6.09 12.40
N GLN A 318 -15.06 -6.55 13.35
CA GLN A 318 -15.26 -7.84 13.99
C GLN A 318 -16.50 -7.87 14.92
N LYS A 319 -16.88 -6.74 15.55
CA LYS A 319 -18.18 -6.62 16.23
C LYS A 319 -19.35 -6.81 15.26
N GLN A 320 -19.26 -6.27 14.04
CA GLN A 320 -20.28 -6.47 13.01
C GLN A 320 -20.28 -7.90 12.47
N ALA A 321 -19.13 -8.56 12.38
CA ALA A 321 -19.04 -9.99 12.04
C ALA A 321 -19.78 -10.88 13.07
N VAL A 322 -19.64 -10.59 14.36
CA VAL A 322 -20.42 -11.28 15.41
C VAL A 322 -21.92 -11.08 15.20
N ARG A 323 -22.37 -9.86 14.91
CA ARG A 323 -23.79 -9.56 14.64
C ARG A 323 -24.29 -10.26 13.38
N PHE A 324 -23.48 -10.29 12.31
CA PHE A 324 -23.79 -11.02 11.08
C PHE A 324 -24.01 -12.51 11.38
N ASN A 325 -23.12 -13.13 12.16
CA ASN A 325 -23.24 -14.55 12.52
C ASN A 325 -24.38 -14.83 13.49
N GLN A 326 -24.73 -13.89 14.38
CA GLN A 326 -25.95 -14.00 15.20
C GLN A 326 -27.22 -13.88 14.35
N ALA A 327 -27.21 -13.07 13.30
CA ALA A 327 -28.33 -12.93 12.38
C ALA A 327 -28.54 -14.17 11.48
N GLN A 328 -27.60 -15.13 11.45
CA GLN A 328 -27.80 -16.40 10.75
C GLN A 328 -28.84 -17.33 11.42
N PHE A 329 -29.21 -17.06 12.68
CA PHE A 329 -30.33 -17.75 13.34
C PHE A 329 -31.70 -17.21 12.92
N MET A 330 -31.73 -16.06 12.26
CA MET A 330 -32.98 -15.43 11.83
C MET A 330 -33.42 -15.98 10.48
N PRO A 331 -34.73 -15.99 10.20
CA PRO A 331 -35.24 -16.45 8.91
C PRO A 331 -34.78 -15.53 7.76
N THR A 332 -34.81 -16.04 6.54
CA THR A 332 -34.61 -15.23 5.33
C THR A 332 -35.84 -15.30 4.45
N VAL A 333 -36.28 -14.16 3.93
CA VAL A 333 -37.41 -14.05 2.99
C VAL A 333 -36.83 -13.69 1.63
N GLN A 334 -37.03 -14.55 0.65
CA GLN A 334 -36.54 -14.38 -0.72
C GLN A 334 -37.70 -14.58 -1.70
N THR A 335 -37.74 -13.75 -2.73
CA THR A 335 -38.67 -13.88 -3.85
C THR A 335 -37.88 -14.26 -5.09
N VAL A 336 -38.37 -15.25 -5.82
CA VAL A 336 -37.82 -15.72 -7.09
C VAL A 336 -38.92 -15.60 -8.14
N GLY A 337 -38.64 -14.84 -9.19
CA GLY A 337 -39.43 -14.82 -10.41
C GLY A 337 -38.69 -15.58 -11.50
N ALA A 338 -39.34 -16.52 -12.16
CA ALA A 338 -38.77 -17.26 -13.27
C ALA A 338 -39.67 -17.11 -14.50
N TYR A 339 -39.04 -16.91 -15.65
CA TYR A 339 -39.67 -16.97 -16.96
C TYR A 339 -38.87 -17.97 -17.79
N SER A 340 -39.52 -19.01 -18.31
CA SER A 340 -38.86 -20.00 -19.16
C SER A 340 -39.59 -20.18 -20.49
N LEU A 341 -38.81 -20.58 -21.49
CA LEU A 341 -39.26 -21.12 -22.76
C LEU A 341 -38.77 -22.56 -22.79
N ASP A 342 -39.66 -23.52 -22.73
CA ASP A 342 -39.27 -24.92 -22.69
C ASP A 342 -40.24 -25.80 -23.47
N SER A 343 -39.69 -26.78 -24.17
CA SER A 343 -40.46 -27.81 -24.88
C SER A 343 -39.55 -28.90 -25.44
N GLU A 344 -40.14 -30.06 -25.74
CA GLU A 344 -39.54 -31.07 -26.59
C GLU A 344 -39.49 -30.63 -28.07
N PHE A 345 -40.44 -29.80 -28.50
CA PHE A 345 -40.60 -29.39 -29.90
C PHE A 345 -40.61 -27.86 -30.05
N PHE A 346 -40.18 -27.38 -31.21
CA PHE A 346 -40.31 -25.95 -31.54
C PHE A 346 -41.71 -25.65 -32.12
N PRO A 347 -42.31 -24.47 -31.83
CA PRO A 347 -41.77 -23.39 -30.99
C PRO A 347 -41.82 -23.70 -29.49
N LEU A 348 -40.82 -23.22 -28.76
CA LEU A 348 -40.78 -23.37 -27.29
C LEU A 348 -42.00 -22.71 -26.64
N VAL A 349 -42.50 -23.30 -25.56
CA VAL A 349 -43.68 -22.84 -24.85
C VAL A 349 -43.25 -21.99 -23.66
N TYR A 350 -43.93 -20.86 -23.45
CA TYR A 350 -43.60 -19.97 -22.33
C TYR A 350 -44.23 -20.44 -21.03
N ASN A 351 -43.46 -20.36 -19.96
CA ASN A 351 -43.88 -20.59 -18.60
C ASN A 351 -43.37 -19.44 -17.72
N TRP A 352 -44.10 -19.12 -16.65
CA TRP A 352 -43.63 -18.18 -15.65
C TRP A 352 -44.08 -18.59 -14.26
N SER A 353 -43.29 -18.25 -13.26
CA SER A 353 -43.65 -18.45 -11.86
C SER A 353 -43.08 -17.33 -11.00
N VAL A 354 -43.78 -17.02 -9.91
CA VAL A 354 -43.29 -16.14 -8.86
C VAL A 354 -43.51 -16.85 -7.54
N ALA A 355 -42.42 -17.12 -6.82
CA ALA A 355 -42.44 -17.78 -5.53
C ALA A 355 -41.79 -16.88 -4.48
N THR A 356 -42.38 -16.82 -3.30
CA THR A 356 -41.74 -16.21 -2.12
C THR A 356 -41.51 -17.29 -1.08
N THR A 357 -40.25 -17.47 -0.69
CA THR A 357 -39.80 -18.51 0.22
C THR A 357 -39.30 -17.90 1.52
N VAL A 358 -39.79 -18.43 2.64
CA VAL A 358 -39.28 -18.12 3.97
C VAL A 358 -38.46 -19.32 4.45
N THR A 359 -37.16 -19.14 4.64
CA THR A 359 -36.26 -20.19 5.12
C THR A 359 -35.90 -19.92 6.58
N ILE A 360 -36.23 -20.84 7.47
CA ILE A 360 -35.91 -20.76 8.90
C ILE A 360 -34.95 -21.90 9.25
N PRO A 361 -33.69 -21.63 9.62
CA PRO A 361 -32.76 -22.69 10.01
C PRO A 361 -33.11 -23.21 11.41
N ILE A 362 -33.79 -24.35 11.47
CA ILE A 362 -34.19 -24.98 12.75
C ILE A 362 -33.00 -25.70 13.39
N PHE A 363 -32.32 -26.56 12.61
CA PHE A 363 -31.14 -27.29 13.06
C PHE A 363 -30.18 -27.51 11.90
N ASN A 364 -28.92 -27.09 12.07
CA ASN A 364 -27.88 -27.21 11.05
C ASN A 364 -26.59 -27.84 11.60
N GLY A 365 -26.73 -28.80 12.52
CA GLY A 365 -25.56 -29.48 13.13
C GLY A 365 -24.69 -28.55 13.97
N PHE A 366 -25.31 -27.60 14.69
CA PHE A 366 -24.64 -26.57 15.52
C PHE A 366 -23.74 -25.58 14.76
N LEU A 367 -23.78 -25.53 13.43
CA LEU A 367 -22.94 -24.66 12.62
C LEU A 367 -23.05 -23.18 13.03
N ASN A 368 -24.27 -22.66 13.20
CA ASN A 368 -24.47 -21.24 13.58
C ASN A 368 -23.90 -20.95 14.99
N VAL A 369 -24.02 -21.91 15.91
CA VAL A 369 -23.49 -21.78 17.29
C VAL A 369 -21.96 -21.68 17.25
N GLN A 370 -21.31 -22.56 16.48
CA GLN A 370 -19.85 -22.55 16.35
C GLN A 370 -19.34 -21.30 15.62
N GLN A 371 -20.05 -20.81 14.59
CA GLN A 371 -19.67 -19.56 13.90
C GLN A 371 -19.75 -18.33 14.81
N VAL A 372 -20.79 -18.24 15.66
CA VAL A 372 -20.86 -17.17 16.68
C VAL A 372 -19.74 -17.31 17.70
N ARG A 373 -19.45 -18.52 18.17
CA ARG A 373 -18.34 -18.77 19.11
C ARG A 373 -16.99 -18.38 18.50
N GLN A 374 -16.72 -18.76 17.26
CA GLN A 374 -15.53 -18.41 16.49
C GLN A 374 -15.39 -16.90 16.35
N SER A 375 -16.46 -16.20 15.93
CA SER A 375 -16.42 -14.75 15.73
C SER A 375 -16.22 -13.97 17.02
N ARG A 376 -16.78 -14.46 18.14
CA ARG A 376 -16.52 -13.89 19.47
C ARG A 376 -15.08 -14.10 19.91
N ALA A 377 -14.49 -15.25 19.62
CA ALA A 377 -13.07 -15.52 19.90
C ALA A 377 -12.17 -14.59 19.06
N GLN A 378 -12.45 -14.45 17.76
CA GLN A 378 -11.76 -13.49 16.88
C GLN A 378 -11.91 -12.03 17.36
N LEU A 379 -13.08 -11.63 17.88
CA LEU A 379 -13.25 -10.30 18.48
C LEU A 379 -12.36 -10.09 19.71
N LYS A 380 -12.24 -11.12 20.57
CA LYS A 380 -11.33 -11.06 21.71
C LYS A 380 -9.88 -11.00 21.25
N GLN A 381 -9.50 -11.76 20.23
CA GLN A 381 -8.16 -11.74 19.64
C GLN A 381 -7.78 -10.32 19.17
N VAL A 382 -8.62 -9.67 18.36
CA VAL A 382 -8.33 -8.30 17.88
C VAL A 382 -8.23 -7.29 19.03
N ARG A 383 -9.03 -7.45 20.10
CA ARG A 383 -8.91 -6.61 21.30
C ARG A 383 -7.59 -6.80 22.04
N PHE A 384 -7.11 -8.03 22.17
CA PHE A 384 -5.80 -8.28 22.78
C PHE A 384 -4.65 -7.80 21.90
N GLN A 385 -4.74 -7.96 20.57
CA GLN A 385 -3.77 -7.37 19.63
C GLN A 385 -3.71 -5.85 19.75
N ARG A 386 -4.86 -5.18 19.96
CA ARG A 386 -4.91 -3.74 20.20
C ARG A 386 -4.24 -3.34 21.51
N GLU A 387 -4.46 -4.10 22.57
CA GLU A 387 -3.85 -3.82 23.89
C GLU A 387 -2.34 -4.05 23.86
N ASP A 388 -1.89 -5.12 23.21
CA ASP A 388 -0.47 -5.39 22.96
C ASP A 388 0.18 -4.26 22.16
N LEU A 389 -0.44 -3.83 21.05
CA LEU A 389 0.04 -2.67 20.29
C LEU A 389 0.06 -1.40 21.14
N ARG A 390 -0.95 -1.15 21.99
CA ARG A 390 -0.96 0.01 22.89
C ARG A 390 0.22 -0.01 23.84
N GLN A 391 0.55 -1.16 24.44
CA GLN A 391 1.72 -1.29 25.31
C GLN A 391 3.02 -1.09 24.55
N GLY A 392 3.14 -1.68 23.35
CA GLY A 392 4.27 -1.47 22.45
C GLY A 392 4.46 -0.01 22.06
N VAL A 393 3.38 0.72 21.75
CA VAL A 393 3.42 2.16 21.44
C VAL A 393 3.94 2.98 22.62
N ILE A 394 3.47 2.70 23.84
CA ILE A 394 3.94 3.39 25.05
C ILE A 394 5.45 3.15 25.23
N GLN A 395 5.89 1.89 25.08
CA GLN A 395 7.29 1.54 25.19
C GLN A 395 8.16 2.22 24.12
N SER A 396 7.76 2.14 22.85
CA SER A 396 8.53 2.70 21.72
C SER A 396 8.66 4.22 21.85
N VAL A 397 7.58 4.94 22.15
CA VAL A 397 7.61 6.41 22.22
C VAL A 397 8.46 6.91 23.40
N LEU A 398 8.40 6.24 24.55
CA LEU A 398 9.26 6.58 25.70
C LEU A 398 10.73 6.26 25.39
N SER A 399 11.01 5.12 24.77
CA SER A 399 12.35 4.76 24.33
C SER A 399 12.90 5.79 23.34
N ASP A 400 12.11 6.20 22.35
CA ASP A 400 12.50 7.18 21.34
C ASP A 400 12.77 8.56 21.97
N LEU A 401 11.97 8.97 22.96
CA LEU A 401 12.21 10.19 23.72
C LEU A 401 13.55 10.15 24.48
N PHE A 402 13.87 9.03 25.15
CA PHE A 402 15.13 8.88 25.87
C PHE A 402 16.33 8.80 24.92
N THR A 403 16.19 8.11 23.78
CA THR A 403 17.22 8.07 22.73
C THR A 403 17.47 9.47 22.19
N LEU A 404 16.43 10.25 21.91
CA LEU A 404 16.55 11.63 21.43
C LEU A 404 17.27 12.54 22.45
N LYS A 405 16.90 12.47 23.73
CA LYS A 405 17.59 13.21 24.81
C LYS A 405 19.06 12.82 24.93
N THR A 406 19.35 11.53 24.78
CA THR A 406 20.73 11.02 24.79
C THR A 406 21.52 11.54 23.59
N ALA A 407 20.91 11.55 22.40
CA ALA A 407 21.53 12.08 21.19
C ALA A 407 21.80 13.59 21.29
N GLU A 408 20.90 14.35 21.91
CA GLU A 408 21.10 15.78 22.19
C GLU A 408 22.34 16.01 23.09
N GLN A 409 22.46 15.25 24.19
CA GLN A 409 23.62 15.34 25.06
C GLN A 409 24.91 14.94 24.35
N LYS A 410 24.88 13.87 23.54
CA LYS A 410 26.03 13.42 22.75
C LYS A 410 26.55 14.50 21.81
N ILE A 411 25.68 15.32 21.20
CA ILE A 411 26.12 16.44 20.36
C ILE A 411 26.91 17.45 21.19
N ARG A 412 26.42 17.84 22.37
CA ARG A 412 27.09 18.81 23.25
C ARG A 412 28.46 18.30 23.71
N ASP A 413 28.52 17.02 24.10
CA ASP A 413 29.76 16.38 24.53
C ASP A 413 30.75 16.23 23.37
N ALA A 414 30.28 15.85 22.17
CA ALA A 414 31.11 15.73 20.97
C ALA A 414 31.65 17.09 20.49
N GLN A 415 30.85 18.17 20.59
CA GLN A 415 31.31 19.54 20.33
C GLN A 415 32.47 19.92 21.25
N THR A 416 32.31 19.68 22.56
CA THR A 416 33.35 19.93 23.56
C THR A 416 34.60 19.09 23.29
N LEU A 417 34.43 17.83 22.90
CA LEU A 417 35.54 16.94 22.55
C LEU A 417 36.31 17.43 21.32
N VAL A 418 35.62 17.95 20.29
CA VAL A 418 36.26 18.55 19.12
C VAL A 418 37.08 19.77 19.53
N GLU A 419 36.52 20.67 20.36
CA GLU A 419 37.25 21.85 20.86
C GLU A 419 38.51 21.46 21.64
N GLN A 420 38.42 20.48 22.53
CA GLN A 420 39.55 19.97 23.31
C GLN A 420 40.60 19.30 22.43
N ALA A 421 40.18 18.48 21.47
CA ALA A 421 41.09 17.81 20.54
C ALA A 421 41.82 18.81 19.64
N MET A 422 41.14 19.89 19.21
CA MET A 422 41.76 20.98 18.46
C MET A 422 42.83 21.72 19.28
N GLN A 423 42.54 22.05 20.55
CA GLN A 423 43.51 22.69 21.44
C GLN A 423 44.71 21.78 21.71
N ASN A 424 44.47 20.48 21.93
CA ASN A 424 45.54 19.51 22.17
C ASN A 424 46.44 19.35 20.95
N LEU A 425 45.87 19.33 19.74
CA LEU A 425 46.63 19.31 18.51
C LEU A 425 47.52 20.56 18.37
N ASP A 426 46.97 21.76 18.58
CA ASP A 426 47.75 23.02 18.50
C ASP A 426 48.93 23.07 19.49
N LEU A 427 48.71 22.62 20.73
CA LEU A 427 49.77 22.51 21.73
C LEU A 427 50.83 21.49 21.32
N THR A 428 50.42 20.33 20.79
CA THR A 428 51.33 19.24 20.40
C THR A 428 52.14 19.61 19.15
N GLU A 429 51.53 20.26 18.16
CA GLU A 429 52.22 20.83 17.00
C GLU A 429 53.23 21.90 17.43
N THR A 430 52.87 22.74 18.39
CA THR A 430 53.78 23.77 18.92
C THR A 430 54.98 23.16 19.62
N GLN A 431 54.78 22.17 20.49
CA GLN A 431 55.86 21.42 21.14
C GLN A 431 56.76 20.72 20.11
N PHE A 432 56.17 20.12 19.07
CA PHE A 432 56.92 19.50 17.98
C PHE A 432 57.78 20.51 17.22
N ARG A 433 57.24 21.70 16.91
CA ARG A 433 57.97 22.79 16.23
C ARG A 433 59.16 23.31 17.04
N VAL A 434 59.04 23.39 18.36
CA VAL A 434 60.13 23.84 19.25
C VAL A 434 61.04 22.70 19.73
N GLY A 435 60.85 21.48 19.22
CA GLY A 435 61.70 20.32 19.48
C GLY A 435 61.48 19.60 20.82
N THR A 436 60.45 19.96 21.58
CA THR A 436 60.09 19.30 22.85
C THR A 436 59.05 18.19 22.70
N GLY A 437 58.37 18.12 21.55
CA GLY A 437 57.38 17.10 21.20
C GLY A 437 57.89 16.04 20.22
N THR A 438 57.15 14.93 20.09
CA THR A 438 57.48 13.82 19.17
C THR A 438 56.51 13.75 17.99
N THR A 439 56.96 13.22 16.84
CA THR A 439 56.10 13.00 15.67
C THR A 439 54.92 12.08 15.99
N VAL A 440 55.16 11.08 16.84
CA VAL A 440 54.13 10.13 17.30
C VAL A 440 53.01 10.85 18.06
N ALA A 441 53.34 11.85 18.89
CA ALA A 441 52.35 12.64 19.61
C ALA A 441 51.49 13.49 18.67
N VAL A 442 52.08 14.14 17.66
CA VAL A 442 51.33 14.91 16.65
C VAL A 442 50.37 13.99 15.88
N THR A 443 50.86 12.86 15.38
CA THR A 443 50.01 11.89 14.69
C THR A 443 48.88 11.35 15.58
N GLN A 444 49.16 11.08 16.85
CA GLN A 444 48.12 10.62 17.79
C GLN A 444 47.04 11.69 17.98
N THR A 445 47.43 12.95 18.18
CA THR A 445 46.48 14.05 18.40
C THR A 445 45.68 14.41 17.15
N GLU A 446 46.25 14.28 15.94
CA GLU A 446 45.50 14.38 14.68
C GLU A 446 44.46 13.26 14.54
N ARG A 447 44.80 12.01 14.90
CA ARG A 447 43.84 10.89 14.94
C ARG A 447 42.70 11.17 15.90
N ASP A 448 43.03 11.68 17.09
CA ASP A 448 42.04 12.00 18.11
C ASP A 448 41.10 13.12 17.64
N LEU A 449 41.61 14.14 16.95
CA LEU A 449 40.80 15.20 16.34
C LEU A 449 39.92 14.69 15.19
N ALA A 450 40.47 13.87 14.29
CA ALA A 450 39.71 13.26 13.20
C ALA A 450 38.55 12.42 13.76
N LYS A 451 38.84 11.59 14.77
CA LYS A 451 37.84 10.81 15.49
C LYS A 451 36.78 11.70 16.16
N ALA A 452 37.18 12.75 16.86
CA ALA A 452 36.24 13.66 17.51
C ALA A 452 35.28 14.33 16.50
N ARG A 453 35.79 14.72 15.32
CA ARG A 453 34.97 15.28 14.23
C ARG A 453 34.00 14.25 13.67
N SER A 454 34.45 13.03 13.40
CA SER A 454 33.57 11.94 12.94
C SER A 454 32.49 11.60 13.98
N ASP A 455 32.84 11.57 15.27
CA ASP A 455 31.90 11.32 16.37
C ASP A 455 30.84 12.44 16.47
N LEU A 456 31.21 13.70 16.22
CA LEU A 456 30.27 14.83 16.15
C LEU A 456 29.30 14.70 14.97
N VAL A 457 29.80 14.39 13.77
CA VAL A 457 28.97 14.16 12.58
C VAL A 457 27.97 13.02 12.82
N GLN A 458 28.44 11.91 13.41
CA GLN A 458 27.57 10.79 13.77
C GLN A 458 26.51 11.20 14.80
N ALA A 459 26.88 11.95 15.85
CA ALA A 459 25.93 12.42 16.87
C ALA A 459 24.85 13.34 16.29
N GLN A 460 25.19 14.21 15.34
CA GLN A 460 24.23 15.07 14.64
C GLN A 460 23.23 14.27 13.80
N ALA A 461 23.71 13.27 13.07
CA ALA A 461 22.86 12.37 12.29
C ALA A 461 21.94 11.54 13.20
N ASP A 462 22.48 10.97 14.28
CA ASP A 462 21.73 10.19 15.26
C ASP A 462 20.58 11.01 15.88
N PHE A 463 20.83 12.28 16.22
CA PHE A 463 19.80 13.17 16.73
C PHE A 463 18.69 13.42 15.70
N ALA A 464 19.07 13.73 14.46
CA ALA A 464 18.10 14.00 13.39
C ALA A 464 17.22 12.76 13.09
N ILE A 465 17.83 11.58 13.03
CA ILE A 465 17.12 10.31 12.83
C ILE A 465 16.23 9.97 14.04
N SER A 466 16.72 10.17 15.26
CA SER A 466 15.94 9.94 16.48
C SER A 466 14.74 10.87 16.59
N LEU A 467 14.87 12.11 16.12
CA LEU A 467 13.77 13.08 16.07
C LEU A 467 12.71 12.65 15.05
N ALA A 468 13.15 12.24 13.85
CA ALA A 468 12.25 11.69 12.82
C ALA A 468 11.50 10.44 13.33
N GLN A 469 12.22 9.55 14.02
CA GLN A 469 11.69 8.33 14.63
C GLN A 469 10.63 8.65 15.69
N LEU A 470 10.94 9.56 16.64
CA LEU A 470 9.98 10.00 17.66
C LEU A 470 8.71 10.61 17.04
N LYS A 471 8.84 11.47 16.03
CA LYS A 471 7.69 12.09 15.36
C LYS A 471 6.81 11.07 14.63
N ARG A 472 7.42 10.07 13.97
CA ARG A 472 6.72 8.95 13.36
C ARG A 472 5.97 8.15 14.41
N ASP A 473 6.61 7.85 15.54
CA ASP A 473 6.02 7.05 16.61
C ASP A 473 4.94 7.77 17.42
N MET A 474 5.01 9.10 17.50
CA MET A 474 3.94 9.96 18.00
C MET A 474 2.77 10.09 17.02
N GLY A 475 2.96 9.75 15.73
CA GLY A 475 1.94 9.91 14.70
C GLY A 475 1.62 11.36 14.35
N ILE A 476 2.53 12.30 14.65
CA ILE A 476 2.39 13.75 14.37
C ILE A 476 3.06 14.17 13.07
N ASN A 477 3.76 13.24 12.41
CA ASN A 477 4.39 13.53 11.12
C ASN A 477 3.30 13.70 10.06
N TYR A 478 2.96 14.98 9.85
CA TYR A 478 2.11 15.55 8.82
C TYR A 478 0.60 15.50 9.10
N ASP A 479 0.08 16.69 9.38
CA ASP A 479 -1.34 16.99 9.29
C ASP A 479 -1.80 16.83 7.83
N PHE A 480 -2.59 15.79 7.57
CA PHE A 480 -3.21 15.57 6.26
C PHE A 480 -4.19 16.70 5.88
N ASP A 481 -4.64 17.50 6.86
CA ASP A 481 -5.60 18.60 6.69
C ASP A 481 -4.94 19.99 6.67
N HIS A 482 -3.62 20.12 6.94
CA HIS A 482 -2.89 21.40 6.90
C HIS A 482 -1.71 21.40 5.92
N ASN A 483 -2.06 21.61 4.64
CA ASN A 483 -1.52 22.58 3.68
C ASN A 483 -0.01 22.84 3.52
N SER A 484 0.90 21.96 3.97
CA SER A 484 2.35 22.11 3.74
C SER A 484 2.94 21.15 2.70
N LEU A 485 2.12 20.30 2.09
CA LEU A 485 2.43 19.63 0.83
C LEU A 485 1.66 20.32 -0.30
N PRO A 486 2.23 20.49 -1.50
CA PRO A 486 1.48 21.02 -2.63
C PRO A 486 0.20 20.22 -2.76
N THR A 487 -0.91 20.95 -2.70
CA THR A 487 -2.31 20.53 -2.64
C THR A 487 -2.73 19.69 -3.84
N GLY A 488 -2.16 18.50 -3.97
CA GLY A 488 -2.78 17.37 -4.60
C GLY A 488 -3.21 16.46 -3.48
N GLY A 489 -4.47 16.59 -3.03
CA GLY A 489 -5.06 15.56 -2.17
C GLY A 489 -4.72 14.19 -2.73
N LEU A 490 -4.42 13.22 -1.86
CA LEU A 490 -3.96 11.87 -2.20
C LEU A 490 -4.38 11.51 -3.64
N PRO A 491 -3.44 11.55 -4.62
CA PRO A 491 -3.81 11.33 -6.01
C PRO A 491 -4.55 10.02 -6.11
#